data_AF-A0AA36D8D4-F1
#
_entry.id   AF-A0AA36D8D4-F1
#
_cell.length_a   1.000
_cell.length_b   1.000
_cell.length_c   1.000
_cell.angle_alpha   90.00
_cell.angle_beta   90.00
_cell.angle_gamma   90.00
#
_symmetry.space_group_name_H-M   'P 1'
#
loop_
_entity.id
_entity.type
_entity.pdbx_description
1 polymer ?
#
loop_
_entity_poly.entity_id
_entity_poly.type
_entity_poly.pdbx_seq_one_letter_code
_entity_poly.pdbx_strand_id
1 'polypeptide(L)'
;MTSKSDEIHDSIIFSDEFFGTNQGTVTTGYFANWIGLGNSPTRRQFQQASRTPFTEQDIQSILSSPAAARLLAFSAQRNTCPNNGALLNNLELYHGMPHVFIGGDMFNPRGH
;
A
#
# COMPACT_ATOMS: atom_id res chain seq x y z
N MET A 1 18.46 8.33 14.42
CA MET A 1 17.16 8.26 13.73
C MET A 1 17.25 7.07 12.80
N THR A 2 16.59 5.97 13.15
CA THR A 2 16.43 4.81 12.27
C THR A 2 15.59 5.25 11.07
N SER A 3 16.02 4.88 9.86
CA SER A 3 15.25 5.18 8.66
C SER A 3 13.94 4.37 8.71
N LYS A 4 12.85 4.89 8.13
CA LYS A 4 11.60 4.12 7.98
C LYS A 4 11.80 2.82 7.17
N SER A 5 12.95 2.67 6.48
CA SER A 5 13.31 1.44 5.77
C SER A 5 13.71 0.36 6.76
N ASP A 6 14.30 0.77 7.88
CA ASP A 6 14.79 -0.10 8.93
C ASP A 6 13.59 -0.67 9.71
N GLU A 7 12.54 0.14 9.94
CA GLU A 7 11.27 -0.30 10.56
C GLU A 7 10.52 -1.39 9.75
N ILE A 8 10.69 -1.44 8.43
CA ILE A 8 10.11 -2.49 7.58
C ILE A 8 10.83 -3.81 7.79
N HIS A 9 12.16 -3.76 7.84
CA HIS A 9 12.99 -4.93 8.09
C HIS A 9 12.81 -5.46 9.52
N ASP A 10 12.36 -4.61 10.45
CA ASP A 10 11.95 -5.02 11.81
C ASP A 10 10.56 -5.70 11.85
N SER A 11 9.77 -5.62 10.77
CA SER A 11 8.47 -6.29 10.70
C SER A 11 8.62 -7.76 10.33
N ILE A 12 8.04 -8.64 11.14
CA ILE A 12 8.04 -10.08 10.89
C ILE A 12 7.44 -10.47 9.54
N ILE A 13 6.54 -9.66 8.98
CA ILE A 13 5.93 -9.97 7.68
C ILE A 13 6.96 -9.94 6.54
N PHE A 14 8.04 -9.18 6.69
CA PHE A 14 9.15 -9.09 5.74
C PHE A 14 10.36 -9.92 6.19
N SER A 15 10.07 -11.11 6.70
CA SER A 15 11.04 -12.19 6.97
C SER A 15 10.87 -13.32 5.95
N ASP A 16 11.84 -14.23 5.89
CA ASP A 16 11.79 -15.37 4.97
C ASP A 16 10.71 -16.39 5.37
N GLU A 17 10.26 -16.39 6.62
CA GLU A 17 9.11 -17.17 7.08
C GLU A 17 7.78 -16.67 6.50
N PHE A 18 7.73 -15.44 6.01
CA PHE A 18 6.55 -14.80 5.43
C PHE A 18 6.83 -14.32 4.01
N PHE A 19 6.92 -13.00 3.79
CA PHE A 19 6.98 -12.46 2.44
C PHE A 19 8.38 -12.45 1.83
N GLY A 20 9.43 -12.70 2.59
CA GLY A 20 10.82 -12.53 2.16
C GLY A 20 11.37 -11.15 2.55
N THR A 21 12.69 -11.05 2.61
CA THR A 21 13.44 -9.91 3.17
C THR A 21 13.95 -8.93 2.13
N ASN A 22 14.13 -9.38 0.88
CA ASN A 22 14.88 -8.64 -0.11
C ASN A 22 14.04 -7.56 -0.85
N GLN A 23 14.72 -6.51 -1.33
CA GLN A 23 14.14 -5.51 -2.23
C GLN A 23 14.35 -5.90 -3.71
N GLY A 24 13.54 -5.32 -4.59
CA GLY A 24 13.54 -5.65 -6.02
C GLY A 24 12.77 -6.93 -6.31
N THR A 25 13.31 -7.78 -7.18
CA THR A 25 12.72 -9.09 -7.49
C THR A 25 12.72 -9.95 -6.24
N VAL A 26 11.58 -10.46 -5.80
CA VAL A 26 11.46 -11.31 -4.61
C VAL A 26 12.16 -12.65 -4.86
N THR A 27 13.25 -12.91 -4.13
CA THR A 27 14.08 -14.11 -4.27
C THR A 27 14.20 -14.92 -2.99
N THR A 28 13.61 -14.45 -1.89
CA THR A 28 13.62 -15.14 -0.59
C THR A 28 12.20 -15.35 -0.06
N GLY A 29 12.07 -16.24 0.92
CA GLY A 29 10.81 -16.65 1.53
C GLY A 29 9.91 -17.52 0.63
N TYR A 30 8.70 -17.82 1.12
CA TYR A 30 7.78 -18.74 0.44
C TYR A 30 7.29 -18.24 -0.93
N PHE A 31 7.41 -16.95 -1.20
CA PHE A 31 7.00 -16.32 -2.45
C PHE A 31 8.18 -16.01 -3.40
N ALA A 32 9.37 -16.56 -3.12
CA ALA A 32 10.54 -16.42 -3.97
C ALA A 32 10.24 -16.85 -5.42
N ASN A 33 10.55 -15.97 -6.37
CA ASN A 33 10.35 -16.17 -7.81
C ASN A 33 8.90 -16.47 -8.23
N TRP A 34 7.92 -16.15 -7.38
CA TRP A 34 6.53 -16.30 -7.77
C TRP A 34 6.22 -15.40 -8.97
N ILE A 35 5.64 -15.99 -10.01
CA ILE A 35 5.25 -15.29 -11.23
C ILE A 35 3.83 -14.74 -11.07
N GLY A 36 3.72 -13.42 -11.08
CA GLY A 36 2.43 -12.71 -11.03
C GLY A 36 1.75 -12.60 -12.39
N LEU A 37 0.66 -11.85 -12.43
CA LEU A 37 -0.15 -11.64 -13.65
C LEU A 37 0.62 -10.94 -14.80
N GLY A 38 1.72 -10.24 -14.48
CA GLY A 38 2.62 -9.61 -15.46
C GLY A 38 3.61 -10.58 -16.12
N ASN A 39 3.48 -11.90 -15.91
CA ASN A 39 4.40 -12.93 -16.42
C ASN A 39 5.88 -12.67 -16.08
N SER A 40 6.12 -12.03 -14.94
CA SER A 40 7.43 -11.72 -14.39
C SER A 40 7.46 -12.06 -12.89
N PRO A 41 8.64 -12.36 -12.32
CA PRO A 41 8.78 -12.53 -10.88
C PRO A 41 8.28 -11.30 -10.12
N THR A 42 7.57 -11.53 -9.02
CA THR A 42 7.06 -10.46 -8.16
C THR A 42 8.17 -9.52 -7.73
N ARG A 43 7.88 -8.22 -7.73
CA ARG A 43 8.79 -7.15 -7.32
C ARG A 43 8.21 -6.26 -6.24
N ARG A 44 9.07 -5.82 -5.34
CA ARG A 44 8.78 -4.79 -4.32
C ARG A 44 9.86 -3.73 -4.28
N GLN A 45 9.49 -2.52 -3.91
CA GLN A 45 10.42 -1.40 -3.72
C GLN A 45 9.87 -0.48 -2.64
N PHE A 46 10.36 -0.66 -1.42
CA PHE A 46 9.81 0.04 -0.28
C PHE A 46 9.99 1.55 -0.38
N GLN A 47 9.07 2.29 0.26
CA GLN A 47 9.10 3.74 0.44
C GLN A 47 9.05 4.56 -0.85
N GLN A 48 8.39 4.03 -1.88
CA GLN A 48 8.14 4.83 -3.06
C GLN A 48 7.33 6.09 -2.67
N ALA A 49 7.76 7.25 -3.17
CA ALA A 49 7.08 8.55 -2.99
C ALA A 49 6.81 9.02 -1.54
N SER A 50 7.63 8.64 -0.56
CA SER A 50 7.55 9.10 0.85
C SER A 50 6.22 8.81 1.55
N ARG A 51 5.46 7.82 1.07
CA ARG A 51 4.18 7.41 1.66
C ARG A 51 4.41 6.40 2.79
N THR A 52 3.44 6.27 3.69
CA THR A 52 3.52 5.36 4.84
C THR A 52 2.30 4.45 4.90
N PRO A 53 2.39 3.29 5.57
CA PRO A 53 1.20 2.55 5.99
C PRO A 53 0.28 3.42 6.87
N PHE A 54 -0.91 2.87 7.17
CA PHE A 54 -1.85 3.45 8.12
C PHE A 54 -1.17 3.83 9.43
N THR A 55 -1.46 5.03 9.92
CA THR A 55 -1.24 5.38 11.32
C THR A 55 -2.45 4.98 12.15
N GLU A 56 -2.29 4.85 13.47
CA GLU A 56 -3.43 4.62 14.36
C GLU A 56 -4.47 5.74 14.25
N GLN A 57 -4.04 6.98 14.03
CA GLN A 57 -4.94 8.11 13.81
C GLN A 57 -5.79 7.95 12.54
N ASP A 58 -5.22 7.43 11.46
CA ASP A 58 -5.96 7.14 10.22
C ASP A 58 -7.03 6.08 10.47
N ILE A 59 -6.68 5.03 11.22
CA ILE A 59 -7.59 3.95 11.61
C ILE A 59 -8.75 4.51 12.44
N GLN A 60 -8.46 5.31 13.48
CA GLN A 60 -9.50 5.92 14.31
C GLN A 60 -10.40 6.88 13.51
N SER A 61 -9.83 7.61 12.55
CA SER A 61 -10.59 8.51 11.67
C SER A 61 -11.57 7.75 10.77
N ILE A 62 -11.18 6.56 10.31
CA ILE A 62 -12.04 5.65 9.54
C ILE A 62 -13.12 5.04 10.44
N LEU A 63 -12.76 4.50 11.60
CA LEU A 63 -13.68 3.82 12.51
C LEU A 63 -14.72 4.75 13.14
N SER A 64 -14.36 6.02 13.35
CA SER A 64 -15.28 7.04 13.86
C SER A 64 -16.24 7.60 12.81
N SER A 65 -16.09 7.23 11.53
CA SER A 65 -16.95 7.70 10.45
C SER A 65 -18.36 7.08 10.56
N PRO A 66 -19.41 7.87 10.83
CA PRO A 66 -20.75 7.34 11.11
C PRO A 66 -21.53 6.90 9.87
N ALA A 67 -20.97 7.08 8.67
CA ALA A 67 -21.66 6.85 7.41
C ALA A 67 -20.89 5.89 6.51
N ALA A 68 -21.41 4.67 6.34
CA ALA A 68 -20.85 3.67 5.41
C ALA A 68 -20.68 4.22 3.99
N ALA A 69 -21.55 5.12 3.54
CA ALA A 69 -21.45 5.79 2.25
C ALA A 69 -20.19 6.66 2.08
N ARG A 70 -19.59 7.16 3.16
CA ARG A 70 -18.32 7.90 3.12
C ARG A 70 -17.12 6.96 3.04
N LEU A 71 -17.21 5.79 3.68
CA LEU A 71 -16.19 4.74 3.61
C LEU A 71 -16.13 4.11 2.21
N LEU A 72 -17.30 3.90 1.60
CA LEU A 72 -17.47 3.31 0.26
C LEU A 72 -17.57 4.35 -0.85
N ALA A 73 -17.19 5.60 -0.57
CA ALA A 73 -17.23 6.65 -1.57
C ALA A 73 -16.28 6.30 -2.72
N PHE A 74 -16.63 6.71 -3.94
CA PHE A 74 -15.76 6.50 -5.10
C PHE A 74 -14.65 7.56 -5.11
N SER A 75 -13.37 7.17 -5.08
CA SER A 75 -12.27 8.14 -4.95
C SER A 75 -11.86 8.81 -6.27
N ALA A 76 -12.44 8.41 -7.41
CA ALA A 76 -12.06 9.02 -8.69
C ALA A 76 -12.59 10.46 -8.78
N GLN A 77 -11.73 11.42 -8.47
CA GLN A 77 -11.95 12.83 -8.76
C GLN A 77 -12.08 13.00 -10.29
N ARG A 78 -13.31 13.05 -10.78
CA ARG A 78 -13.57 13.58 -12.12
C ARG A 78 -13.61 15.10 -11.99
N ASN A 79 -12.82 15.82 -12.79
CA ASN A 79 -12.75 17.29 -12.80
C ASN A 79 -14.12 18.00 -12.97
N THR A 80 -15.17 17.25 -13.33
CA THR A 80 -16.53 17.72 -13.57
C THR A 80 -17.52 17.41 -12.44
N CYS A 81 -17.11 16.79 -11.32
CA CYS A 81 -18.02 16.47 -10.22
C CYS A 81 -18.20 17.64 -9.23
N PRO A 82 -19.44 18.09 -8.93
CA PRO A 82 -19.69 19.24 -8.04
C PRO A 82 -19.21 19.06 -6.60
N ASN A 83 -19.02 17.82 -6.14
CA ASN A 83 -18.66 17.49 -4.76
C ASN A 83 -17.17 17.10 -4.61
N ASN A 84 -16.27 17.95 -5.09
CA ASN A 84 -14.82 17.71 -5.05
C ASN A 84 -14.23 17.59 -3.63
N GLY A 85 -14.96 18.02 -2.58
CA GLY A 85 -14.47 18.05 -1.20
C GLY A 85 -14.90 16.88 -0.30
N ALA A 86 -15.69 15.92 -0.78
CA ALA A 86 -16.35 14.93 0.09
C ALA A 86 -15.51 13.67 0.42
N LEU A 87 -14.23 13.61 0.06
CA LEU A 87 -13.47 12.35 0.02
C LEU A 87 -12.29 12.27 1.00
N LEU A 88 -12.14 13.20 1.94
CA LEU A 88 -10.99 13.22 2.86
C LEU A 88 -10.90 11.99 3.79
N ASN A 89 -12.03 11.31 4.08
CA ASN A 89 -12.07 10.12 4.92
C ASN A 89 -12.45 8.84 4.15
N ASN A 90 -12.13 8.80 2.86
CA ASN A 90 -12.40 7.64 2.02
C ASN A 90 -11.36 6.53 2.29
N LEU A 91 -11.83 5.33 2.61
CA LEU A 91 -10.97 4.17 2.86
C LEU A 91 -10.05 3.86 1.67
N GLU A 92 -10.52 4.07 0.44
CA GLU A 92 -9.74 3.85 -0.79
C GLU A 92 -8.46 4.70 -0.82
N LEU A 93 -8.51 5.95 -0.33
CA LEU A 93 -7.34 6.83 -0.29
C LEU A 93 -6.32 6.37 0.74
N TYR A 94 -6.77 5.94 1.93
CA TYR A 94 -5.88 5.40 2.95
C TYR A 94 -5.31 4.03 2.53
N HIS A 95 -6.14 3.17 1.95
CA HIS A 95 -5.73 1.87 1.41
C HIS A 95 -4.69 2.00 0.28
N GLY A 96 -4.77 3.06 -0.52
CA GLY A 96 -3.78 3.35 -1.55
C GLY A 96 -2.37 3.62 -0.99
N MET A 97 -2.24 4.05 0.28
CA MET A 97 -0.94 4.40 0.86
C MET A 97 -0.02 3.18 1.04
N PRO A 98 -0.46 2.03 1.62
CA PRO A 98 0.29 0.78 1.61
C PRO A 98 0.73 0.32 0.22
N HIS A 99 -0.12 0.44 -0.81
CA HIS A 99 0.24 0.08 -2.18
C HIS A 99 1.47 0.85 -2.67
N VAL A 100 1.47 2.17 -2.47
CA VAL A 100 2.60 3.05 -2.81
C VAL A 100 3.81 2.78 -1.92
N PHE A 101 3.60 2.51 -0.64
CA PHE A 101 4.67 2.22 0.32
C PHE A 101 5.43 0.94 -0.01
N ILE A 102 4.75 -0.14 -0.41
CA ILE A 102 5.42 -1.40 -0.80
C ILE A 102 6.11 -1.27 -2.16
N GLY A 103 5.56 -0.45 -3.06
CA GLY A 103 6.10 -0.24 -4.39
C GLY A 103 6.06 -1.48 -5.29
N GLY A 104 6.80 -1.44 -6.39
CA GLY A 104 6.86 -2.55 -7.36
C GLY A 104 5.48 -2.94 -7.87
N ASP A 105 5.17 -4.23 -7.85
CA ASP A 105 3.88 -4.74 -8.34
C ASP A 105 2.69 -4.31 -7.45
N MET A 106 2.92 -3.93 -6.18
CA MET A 106 1.86 -3.36 -5.34
C MET A 106 1.54 -1.91 -5.71
N PHE A 107 2.48 -1.17 -6.31
CA PHE A 107 2.22 0.18 -6.82
C PHE A 107 1.63 0.15 -8.24
N ASN A 108 2.15 -0.73 -9.10
CA ASN A 108 1.64 -0.91 -10.45
C ASN A 108 1.50 -2.41 -10.80
N PRO A 109 0.31 -3.00 -10.58
CA PRO A 109 0.09 -4.44 -10.78
C PRO A 109 0.16 -4.91 -12.23
N ARG A 110 0.14 -3.98 -13.20
CA ARG A 110 0.17 -4.29 -14.64
C ARG A 110 1.60 -4.33 -15.22
N GLY A 111 2.61 -4.19 -14.37
CA GLY A 111 4.01 -4.33 -14.76
C GLY A 111 4.78 -3.02 -14.76
N HIS A 112 6.08 -3.19 -14.90
CA HIS A 112 7.14 -2.18 -14.88
C HIS A 112 7.41 -1.68 -16.29
#